data_AF-F9EPX8-F1
#
_entry.id   AF-F9EPX8-F1
#
_cell.length_a   1.000
_cell.length_b   1.000
_cell.length_c   1.000
_cell.angle_alpha   90.00
_cell.angle_beta   90.00
_cell.angle_gamma   90.00
#
_symmetry.space_group_name_H-M   'P 1'
#
loop_
_entity.id
_entity.type
_entity.pdbx_description
1 polymer ?
#
loop_
_entity_poly.entity_id
_entity_poly.type
_entity_poly.pdbx_seq_one_letter_code
_entity_poly.pdbx_strand_id
1 'polypeptide(L)'
;MYLDELNRQREKYQTEGNILKEIKILREILAETEKQYGIESDEYIKALNELGGTLKYVGYYDEAENNLKKSLEIIKKKYGDNNLAYATSLLNLTEVYRFAQKFNLLEEILEKEWAYFSKLNNIGGRAACQDNREDFIIMRKSQWETFNEETLLSYLEDLNSKNNLLFQKYGQMMKYNSPQEYKKVKNILENPSKNKITLIEKIMSIYMEWEKEFFKKYPIFSSMGRPLYSTEDNNIETSIETYLKGELLSYSEKTLQLYLKYIIEMKEKNINLAIKNMDNLASMQGFKNSDEVENIIKFAEKLKNVLQYFLYL
;
A
#
# COMPACT_ATOMS: atom_id res chain seq x y z
N MET A 1 29.88 18.80 -20.11
CA MET A 1 29.93 19.82 -19.05
C MET A 1 29.30 19.26 -17.77
N TYR A 2 29.49 19.88 -16.61
CA TYR A 2 29.05 19.36 -15.29
C TYR A 2 27.57 18.93 -15.25
N LEU A 3 26.68 19.68 -15.90
CA LEU A 3 25.26 19.34 -16.01
C LEU A 3 24.99 18.03 -16.76
N ASP A 4 25.79 17.69 -17.79
CA ASP A 4 25.65 16.41 -18.50
C ASP A 4 25.99 15.23 -17.60
N GLU A 5 26.96 15.41 -16.70
CA GLU A 5 27.35 14.40 -15.73
C GLU A 5 26.23 14.18 -14.69
N LEU A 6 25.62 15.27 -14.19
CA LEU A 6 24.46 15.18 -13.31
C LEU A 6 23.28 14.46 -14.00
N ASN A 7 23.01 14.76 -15.27
CA ASN A 7 21.95 14.08 -16.02
C ASN A 7 22.21 12.57 -16.19
N ARG A 8 23.46 12.16 -16.46
CA ARG A 8 23.83 10.73 -16.50
C ARG A 8 23.65 10.04 -15.15
N GLN A 9 24.00 10.72 -14.06
CA GLN A 9 23.79 10.18 -12.71
C GLN A 9 22.30 10.04 -12.38
N ARG A 10 21.49 11.03 -12.78
CA ARG A 10 20.02 10.96 -12.67
C ARG A 10 19.47 9.75 -13.41
N GLU A 11 19.83 9.56 -14.68
CA GLU A 11 19.38 8.43 -15.52
C GLU A 11 19.79 7.08 -14.90
N LYS A 12 20.99 7.00 -14.34
CA LYS A 12 21.45 5.82 -13.61
C LYS A 12 20.56 5.52 -12.39
N TYR A 13 20.27 6.52 -11.56
CA TYR A 13 19.43 6.33 -10.37
C TYR A 13 17.97 6.02 -10.71
N GLN A 14 17.45 6.58 -11.80
CA GLN A 14 16.15 6.19 -12.34
C GLN A 14 16.12 4.71 -12.74
N THR A 15 17.15 4.25 -13.46
CA THR A 15 17.28 2.85 -13.88
C THR A 15 17.42 1.90 -12.68
N GLU A 16 18.12 2.32 -11.63
CA GLU A 16 18.26 1.58 -10.38
C GLU A 16 17.01 1.63 -9.49
N GLY A 17 16.05 2.52 -9.78
CA GLY A 17 14.89 2.80 -8.93
C GLY A 17 15.23 3.51 -7.62
N ASN A 18 16.40 4.17 -7.54
CA ASN A 18 16.85 4.86 -6.33
C ASN A 18 16.33 6.31 -6.29
N ILE A 19 15.05 6.45 -5.95
CA ILE A 19 14.34 7.74 -5.96
C ILE A 19 15.01 8.77 -5.02
N LEU A 20 15.51 8.34 -3.85
CA LEU A 20 16.16 9.26 -2.91
C LEU A 20 17.46 9.88 -3.47
N LYS A 21 18.27 9.06 -4.16
CA LYS A 21 19.47 9.58 -4.84
C LYS A 21 19.11 10.41 -6.07
N GLU A 22 18.07 10.03 -6.81
CA GLU A 22 17.56 10.82 -7.93
C GLU A 22 17.14 12.23 -7.48
N ILE A 23 16.37 12.35 -6.39
CA ILE A 23 15.94 13.65 -5.84
C ILE A 23 17.13 14.52 -5.46
N LYS A 24 18.16 13.91 -4.84
CA LYS A 24 19.38 14.64 -4.50
C LYS A 24 20.03 15.25 -5.75
N ILE A 25 20.19 14.45 -6.81
CA ILE A 25 20.77 14.92 -8.08
C ILE A 25 19.87 15.95 -8.76
N LEU A 26 18.54 15.79 -8.71
CA LEU A 26 17.59 16.76 -9.27
C LEU A 26 17.68 18.13 -8.60
N ARG A 27 17.92 18.18 -7.28
CA ARG A 27 18.19 19.46 -6.57
C ARG A 27 19.49 20.11 -7.05
N GLU A 28 20.54 19.33 -7.32
CA GLU A 28 21.79 19.84 -7.88
C GLU A 28 21.60 20.35 -9.33
N ILE A 29 20.85 19.62 -10.16
CA ILE A 29 20.47 20.04 -11.52
C ILE A 29 19.69 21.35 -11.49
N LEU A 30 18.73 21.49 -10.57
CA LEU A 30 17.95 22.72 -10.42
C LEU A 30 18.83 23.92 -10.10
N ALA A 31 19.78 23.76 -9.16
CA ALA A 31 20.72 24.82 -8.78
C ALA A 31 21.67 25.20 -9.93
N GLU A 32 22.19 24.21 -10.68
CA GLU A 32 23.12 24.49 -11.78
C GLU A 32 22.40 25.11 -12.99
N THR A 33 21.15 24.68 -13.27
CA THR A 33 20.36 25.30 -14.35
C THR A 33 19.99 26.75 -14.02
N GLU A 34 19.66 27.05 -12.77
CA GLU A 34 19.48 28.43 -12.30
C GLU A 34 20.72 29.29 -12.53
N LYS A 35 21.89 28.78 -12.16
CA LYS A 35 23.17 29.49 -12.27
C LYS A 35 23.61 29.70 -13.72
N GLN A 36 23.45 28.68 -14.57
CA GLN A 36 23.97 28.70 -15.93
C GLN A 36 23.03 29.39 -16.92
N TYR A 37 21.72 29.25 -16.74
CA TYR A 37 20.71 29.69 -17.72
C TYR A 37 19.70 30.72 -17.16
N GLY A 38 19.62 30.87 -15.83
CA GLY A 38 18.72 31.82 -15.17
C GLY A 38 17.34 31.25 -14.84
N ILE A 39 16.62 31.92 -13.93
CA ILE A 39 15.33 31.47 -13.39
C ILE A 39 14.15 31.47 -14.39
N GLU A 40 14.31 32.02 -15.59
CA GLU A 40 13.27 32.04 -16.65
C GLU A 40 13.62 31.13 -17.85
N SER A 41 14.71 30.35 -17.73
CA SER A 41 15.17 29.43 -18.78
C SER A 41 14.30 28.18 -18.86
N ASP A 42 14.26 27.54 -20.03
CA ASP A 42 13.48 26.32 -20.23
C ASP A 42 14.12 25.13 -19.48
N GLU A 43 15.44 25.13 -19.31
CA GLU A 43 16.18 24.16 -18.51
C GLU A 43 15.79 24.25 -17.03
N TYR A 44 15.66 25.46 -16.48
CA TYR A 44 15.22 25.67 -15.10
C TYR A 44 13.77 25.23 -14.88
N ILE A 45 12.88 25.59 -15.81
CA ILE A 45 11.48 25.14 -15.80
C ILE A 45 11.40 23.61 -15.82
N LYS A 46 12.18 22.97 -16.70
CA LYS A 46 12.24 21.50 -16.78
C LYS A 46 12.73 20.91 -15.45
N ALA A 47 13.80 21.44 -14.87
CA ALA A 47 14.32 20.96 -13.59
C ALA A 47 13.29 21.09 -12.45
N LEU A 48 12.54 22.19 -12.37
CA LEU A 48 11.45 22.36 -11.42
C LEU A 48 10.35 21.31 -11.61
N ASN A 49 9.93 21.08 -12.86
CA ASN A 49 8.89 20.11 -13.19
C ASN A 49 9.29 18.68 -12.81
N GLU A 50 10.54 18.30 -13.10
CA GLU A 50 11.09 16.97 -12.85
C GLU A 50 11.29 16.71 -11.35
N LEU A 51 11.86 17.68 -10.63
CA LEU A 51 12.00 17.60 -9.18
C LEU A 51 10.63 17.50 -8.51
N GLY A 52 9.70 18.39 -8.87
CA GLY A 52 8.34 18.38 -8.33
C GLY A 52 7.58 17.08 -8.63
N GLY A 53 7.71 16.55 -9.85
CA GLY A 53 7.10 15.28 -10.24
C GLY A 53 7.66 14.06 -9.50
N THR A 54 8.93 14.12 -9.07
CA THR A 54 9.63 13.02 -8.38
C THR A 54 9.40 13.05 -6.87
N LEU A 55 9.35 14.23 -6.27
CA LEU A 55 9.19 14.43 -4.82
C LEU A 55 7.92 13.78 -4.24
N LYS A 56 6.85 13.66 -5.03
CA LYS A 56 5.59 13.03 -4.59
C LYS A 56 5.74 11.55 -4.19
N TYR A 57 6.70 10.84 -4.77
CA TYR A 57 6.92 9.41 -4.49
C TYR A 57 7.56 9.16 -3.12
N VAL A 58 8.07 10.19 -2.46
CA VAL A 58 8.70 10.09 -1.13
C VAL A 58 7.98 10.92 -0.06
N GLY A 59 6.78 11.42 -0.37
CA GLY A 59 5.95 12.16 0.59
C GLY A 59 6.32 13.64 0.78
N TYR A 60 7.26 14.18 0.00
CA TYR A 60 7.62 15.61 0.08
C TYR A 60 6.64 16.47 -0.74
N TYR A 61 5.35 16.42 -0.38
CA TYR A 61 4.26 17.04 -1.14
C TYR A 61 4.34 18.57 -1.19
N ASP A 62 4.67 19.22 -0.07
CA ASP A 62 4.78 20.69 -0.03
C ASP A 62 5.91 21.21 -0.92
N GLU A 63 7.07 20.54 -0.90
CA GLU A 63 8.20 20.87 -1.79
C GLU A 63 7.83 20.61 -3.25
N ALA A 64 7.13 19.50 -3.53
CA ALA A 64 6.65 19.16 -4.86
C ALA A 64 5.70 20.23 -5.43
N GLU A 65 4.71 20.63 -4.64
CA GLU A 65 3.74 21.67 -4.97
C GLU A 65 4.43 23.00 -5.25
N ASN A 66 5.36 23.43 -4.39
CA ASN A 66 6.09 24.69 -4.55
C ASN A 66 6.90 24.73 -5.86
N ASN A 67 7.62 23.65 -6.19
CA ASN A 67 8.38 23.56 -7.44
C ASN A 67 7.46 23.63 -8.67
N LEU A 68 6.34 22.91 -8.65
CA LEU A 68 5.41 22.86 -9.78
C LEU A 68 4.64 24.17 -9.96
N LYS A 69 4.24 24.84 -8.87
CA LYS A 69 3.64 26.18 -8.92
C LYS A 69 4.60 27.21 -9.49
N LYS A 70 5.87 27.16 -9.09
CA LYS A 70 6.91 28.04 -9.66
C LYS A 70 7.10 27.79 -11.16
N SER A 71 7.15 26.52 -11.59
CA SER A 71 7.19 26.15 -13.01
C SER A 71 6.00 26.71 -13.79
N LEU A 72 4.77 26.52 -13.27
CA LEU A 72 3.54 27.03 -13.89
C LEU A 72 3.53 28.56 -14.03
N GLU A 73 4.00 29.29 -13.00
CA GLU A 73 4.08 30.74 -13.02
C GLU A 73 5.01 31.24 -14.13
N ILE A 74 6.22 30.66 -14.23
CA ILE A 74 7.21 31.04 -15.25
C ILE A 74 6.70 30.70 -16.64
N ILE A 75 6.16 29.49 -16.84
CA ILE A 75 5.60 29.07 -18.13
C ILE A 75 4.46 30.00 -18.55
N LYS A 76 3.54 30.33 -17.62
CA LYS A 76 2.41 31.20 -17.92
C LYS A 76 2.85 32.60 -18.34
N LYS A 77 3.87 33.15 -17.69
CA LYS A 77 4.46 34.45 -18.04
C LYS A 77 5.12 34.43 -19.43
N LYS A 78 5.85 33.37 -19.76
CA LYS A 78 6.67 33.27 -20.99
C LYS A 78 5.88 32.82 -22.22
N TYR A 79 4.93 31.91 -22.03
CA TYR A 79 4.26 31.17 -23.11
C TYR A 79 2.72 31.13 -22.98
N GLY A 80 2.13 31.74 -21.95
CA GLY A 80 0.70 31.59 -21.64
C GLY A 80 0.36 30.24 -20.99
N ASP A 81 -0.93 29.96 -20.78
CA ASP A 81 -1.42 28.72 -20.17
C ASP A 81 -1.98 27.70 -21.18
N ASN A 82 -1.98 28.03 -22.46
CA ASN A 82 -2.39 27.13 -23.55
C ASN A 82 -1.19 26.48 -24.27
N ASN A 83 -0.31 25.81 -23.51
CA ASN A 83 0.83 25.07 -24.07
C ASN A 83 1.11 23.77 -23.31
N LEU A 84 1.87 22.88 -23.96
CA LEU A 84 2.15 21.53 -23.44
C LEU A 84 2.94 21.53 -22.13
N ALA A 85 3.87 22.47 -21.95
CA ALA A 85 4.66 22.58 -20.72
C ALA A 85 3.77 22.95 -19.51
N TYR A 86 2.83 23.88 -19.72
CA TYR A 86 1.85 24.26 -18.70
C TYR A 86 0.95 23.08 -18.34
N ALA A 87 0.40 22.39 -19.35
CA ALA A 87 -0.43 21.20 -19.15
C ALA A 87 0.30 20.08 -18.41
N THR A 88 1.57 19.82 -18.73
CA THR A 88 2.41 18.80 -18.07
C THR A 88 2.68 19.16 -16.60
N SER A 89 3.00 20.43 -16.31
CA SER A 89 3.18 20.89 -14.93
C SER A 89 1.90 20.82 -14.11
N LEU A 90 0.76 21.12 -14.73
CA LEU A 90 -0.56 21.01 -14.09
C LEU A 90 -0.93 19.55 -13.80
N LEU A 91 -0.62 18.64 -14.71
CA LEU A 91 -0.81 17.20 -14.50
C LEU A 91 0.01 16.70 -13.31
N ASN A 92 1.30 17.02 -13.27
CA ASN A 92 2.16 16.65 -12.14
C ASN A 92 1.65 17.24 -10.81
N LEU A 93 1.16 18.49 -10.82
CA LEU A 93 0.61 19.12 -9.61
C LEU A 93 -0.68 18.42 -9.15
N THR A 94 -1.53 18.03 -10.09
CA THR A 94 -2.74 17.24 -9.80
C THR A 94 -2.36 15.89 -9.18
N GLU A 95 -1.33 15.23 -9.68
CA GLU A 95 -0.83 13.99 -9.10
C GLU A 95 -0.25 14.20 -7.69
N VAL A 96 0.48 15.29 -7.43
CA VAL A 96 0.94 15.64 -6.07
C VAL A 96 -0.25 15.71 -5.11
N TYR A 97 -1.31 16.42 -5.47
CA TYR A 97 -2.50 16.51 -4.61
C TYR A 97 -3.19 15.17 -4.41
N ARG A 98 -3.24 14.31 -5.43
CA ARG A 98 -3.82 12.95 -5.30
C ARG A 98 -3.00 12.07 -4.36
N PHE A 99 -1.67 12.07 -4.51
CA PHE A 99 -0.79 11.34 -3.61
C PHE A 99 -0.88 11.86 -2.17
N ALA A 100 -0.89 13.18 -1.96
CA ALA A 100 -1.06 13.78 -0.65
C ALA A 100 -2.42 13.43 -0.01
N GLN A 101 -3.50 13.49 -0.79
CA GLN A 101 -4.83 13.09 -0.32
C GLN A 101 -4.85 11.61 0.08
N LYS A 102 -4.31 10.72 -0.77
CA LYS A 102 -4.25 9.28 -0.44
C LYS A 102 -3.39 9.03 0.81
N PHE A 103 -2.26 9.72 0.95
CA PHE A 103 -1.41 9.62 2.13
C PHE A 103 -2.17 10.01 3.41
N ASN A 104 -2.80 11.20 3.42
CA ASN A 104 -3.58 11.66 4.57
C ASN A 104 -4.75 10.72 4.91
N LEU A 105 -5.40 10.18 3.87
CA LEU A 105 -6.49 9.22 4.04
C LEU A 105 -6.01 7.91 4.68
N LEU A 106 -4.84 7.40 4.27
CA LEU A 106 -4.23 6.23 4.89
C LEU A 106 -3.88 6.49 6.35
N GLU A 107 -3.28 7.64 6.68
CA GLU A 107 -2.97 8.00 8.07
C GLU A 107 -4.24 8.04 8.93
N GLU A 108 -5.31 8.70 8.46
CA GLU A 108 -6.57 8.77 9.20
C GLU A 108 -7.20 7.39 9.43
N ILE A 109 -7.21 6.54 8.39
CA ILE A 109 -7.69 5.16 8.49
C ILE A 109 -6.88 4.39 9.54
N LEU A 110 -5.55 4.46 9.45
CA LEU A 110 -4.64 3.73 10.34
C LEU A 110 -4.78 4.17 11.80
N GLU A 111 -4.89 5.47 12.06
CA GLU A 111 -5.12 5.97 13.42
C GLU A 111 -6.45 5.49 14.00
N LYS A 112 -7.52 5.49 13.20
CA LYS A 112 -8.84 5.00 13.63
C LYS A 112 -8.82 3.50 13.89
N GLU A 113 -8.23 2.72 12.98
CA GLU A 113 -8.09 1.28 13.16
C GLU A 113 -7.26 0.95 14.40
N TRP A 114 -6.14 1.65 14.62
CA TRP A 114 -5.33 1.49 15.82
C TRP A 114 -6.11 1.88 17.09
N ALA A 115 -6.88 2.96 17.06
CA ALA A 115 -7.71 3.38 18.18
C ALA A 115 -8.80 2.35 18.52
N TYR A 116 -9.38 1.68 17.52
CA TYR A 116 -10.28 0.56 17.75
C TYR A 116 -9.52 -0.65 18.29
N PHE A 117 -8.44 -1.05 17.63
CA PHE A 117 -7.66 -2.24 17.95
C PHE A 117 -7.06 -2.20 19.36
N SER A 118 -6.47 -1.07 19.75
CA SER A 118 -5.87 -0.86 21.08
C SER A 118 -6.87 -0.89 22.24
N LYS A 119 -8.17 -0.67 21.95
CA LYS A 119 -9.26 -0.69 22.94
C LYS A 119 -10.03 -2.01 22.96
N LEU A 120 -9.74 -2.95 22.06
CA LEU A 120 -10.39 -4.27 22.07
C LEU A 120 -9.91 -5.07 23.28
N ASN A 121 -10.85 -5.51 24.10
CA ASN A 121 -10.59 -6.49 25.15
C ASN A 121 -10.81 -7.90 24.56
N ASN A 122 -9.72 -8.63 24.28
CA ASN A 122 -9.83 -10.01 23.82
C ASN A 122 -10.20 -10.94 24.99
N ILE A 123 -10.73 -12.13 24.67
CA ILE A 123 -11.19 -13.14 25.65
C ILE A 123 -10.08 -13.57 26.64
N GLY A 124 -8.81 -13.44 26.26
CA GLY A 124 -7.64 -13.72 27.09
C GLY A 124 -6.93 -12.49 27.67
N GLY A 125 -7.52 -11.28 27.56
CA GLY A 125 -6.87 -10.02 27.92
C GLY A 125 -6.14 -9.36 26.75
N ARG A 126 -5.25 -8.42 27.04
CA ARG A 126 -4.49 -7.69 26.01
C ARG A 126 -3.54 -8.64 25.28
N ALA A 127 -3.65 -8.75 23.96
CA ALA A 127 -2.77 -9.57 23.14
C ALA A 127 -1.43 -8.86 22.91
N ALA A 128 -0.33 -9.62 22.80
CA ALA A 128 1.01 -9.05 22.59
C ALA A 128 1.11 -8.19 21.31
N CYS A 129 0.28 -8.46 20.28
CA CYS A 129 0.18 -7.63 19.08
C CYS A 129 -0.42 -6.24 19.34
N GLN A 130 -1.12 -6.01 20.46
CA GLN A 130 -1.61 -4.69 20.88
C GLN A 130 -0.51 -3.82 21.51
N ASP A 131 0.68 -4.39 21.75
CA ASP A 131 1.85 -3.68 22.28
C ASP A 131 2.89 -3.38 21.19
N ASN A 132 2.61 -3.75 19.93
CA ASN A 132 3.48 -3.47 18.80
C ASN A 132 2.69 -2.69 17.73
N ARG A 133 2.69 -1.36 17.92
CA ARG A 133 1.96 -0.44 17.03
C ARG A 133 2.60 -0.41 15.66
N GLU A 134 3.93 -0.42 15.60
CA GLU A 134 4.70 -0.33 14.37
C GLU A 134 4.35 -1.48 13.42
N ASP A 135 4.36 -2.73 13.90
CA ASP A 135 4.03 -3.89 13.06
C ASP A 135 2.56 -3.89 12.62
N PHE A 136 1.65 -3.45 13.50
CA PHE A 136 0.24 -3.26 13.13
C PHE A 136 0.11 -2.26 11.97
N ILE A 137 0.76 -1.10 12.11
CA ILE A 137 0.70 -0.03 11.12
C ILE A 137 1.31 -0.49 9.80
N ILE A 138 2.46 -1.18 9.81
CA ILE A 138 3.09 -1.72 8.60
C ILE A 138 2.15 -2.69 7.88
N MET A 139 1.61 -3.68 8.61
CA MET A 139 0.71 -4.69 8.02
C MET A 139 -0.57 -4.06 7.45
N ARG A 140 -1.18 -3.12 8.17
CA ARG A 140 -2.41 -2.46 7.69
C ARG A 140 -2.12 -1.51 6.55
N LYS A 141 -1.04 -0.75 6.61
CA LYS A 141 -0.64 0.18 5.54
C LYS A 141 -0.33 -0.56 4.25
N SER A 142 0.37 -1.71 4.30
CA SER A 142 0.67 -2.51 3.11
C SER A 142 -0.61 -2.92 2.37
N GLN A 143 -1.65 -3.30 3.12
CA GLN A 143 -2.96 -3.68 2.59
C GLN A 143 -3.70 -2.47 2.03
N TRP A 144 -3.82 -1.39 2.79
CA TRP A 144 -4.58 -0.20 2.37
C TRP A 144 -3.96 0.53 1.19
N GLU A 145 -2.64 0.48 1.01
CA GLU A 145 -1.98 1.02 -0.17
C GLU A 145 -2.40 0.33 -1.48
N THR A 146 -2.92 -0.90 -1.40
CA THR A 146 -3.46 -1.61 -2.57
C THR A 146 -4.80 -1.05 -3.03
N PHE A 147 -5.54 -0.33 -2.19
CA PHE A 147 -6.87 0.21 -2.51
C PHE A 147 -6.76 1.52 -3.29
N ASN A 148 -7.78 1.80 -4.12
CA ASN A 148 -7.93 3.11 -4.76
C ASN A 148 -8.56 4.13 -3.80
N GLU A 149 -8.41 5.42 -4.13
CA GLU A 149 -8.91 6.55 -3.33
C GLU A 149 -10.43 6.44 -3.07
N GLU A 150 -11.21 6.08 -4.09
CA GLU A 150 -12.67 5.95 -3.99
C GLU A 150 -13.09 4.91 -2.94
N THR A 151 -12.44 3.74 -2.92
CA THR A 151 -12.74 2.69 -1.93
C THR A 151 -12.25 3.09 -0.54
N LEU A 152 -11.07 3.71 -0.42
CA LEU A 152 -10.54 4.17 0.87
C LEU A 152 -11.45 5.23 1.50
N LEU A 153 -11.99 6.17 0.72
CA LEU A 153 -12.93 7.18 1.22
C LEU A 153 -14.21 6.52 1.74
N SER A 154 -14.77 5.57 1.00
CA SER A 154 -15.95 4.81 1.44
C SER A 154 -15.65 3.99 2.69
N TYR A 155 -14.46 3.40 2.80
CA TYR A 155 -14.05 2.67 3.99
C TYR A 155 -13.86 3.59 5.21
N LEU A 156 -13.34 4.81 5.02
CA LEU A 156 -13.27 5.80 6.08
C LEU A 156 -14.67 6.21 6.58
N GLU A 157 -15.65 6.33 5.68
CA GLU A 157 -17.05 6.52 6.07
C GLU A 157 -17.56 5.35 6.94
N ASP A 158 -17.22 4.11 6.58
CA ASP A 158 -17.54 2.94 7.39
C ASP A 158 -16.92 3.07 8.79
N LEU A 159 -15.62 3.38 8.90
CA LEU A 159 -14.91 3.58 10.18
C LEU A 159 -15.51 4.67 11.06
N ASN A 160 -16.11 5.69 10.45
CA ASN A 160 -16.77 6.79 11.14
C ASN A 160 -18.23 6.48 11.54
N SER A 161 -18.75 5.33 11.15
CA SER A 161 -20.06 4.86 11.60
C SER A 161 -20.06 4.55 13.11
N LYS A 162 -21.25 4.50 13.73
CA LYS A 162 -21.38 4.24 15.18
C LYS A 162 -20.98 2.81 15.58
N ASN A 163 -20.80 1.91 14.62
CA ASN A 163 -20.48 0.50 14.87
C ASN A 163 -18.97 0.29 14.78
N ASN A 164 -18.38 -0.33 15.80
CA ASN A 164 -16.96 -0.68 15.77
C ASN A 164 -16.71 -1.77 14.71
N LEU A 165 -16.14 -1.39 13.56
CA LEU A 165 -15.90 -2.33 12.45
C LEU A 165 -14.97 -3.47 12.81
N LEU A 166 -13.93 -3.22 13.61
CA LEU A 166 -13.04 -4.28 14.04
C LEU A 166 -13.77 -5.29 14.93
N PHE A 167 -14.69 -4.81 15.78
CA PHE A 167 -15.56 -5.70 16.53
C PHE A 167 -16.46 -6.54 15.62
N GLN A 168 -17.05 -5.95 14.57
CA GLN A 168 -17.83 -6.71 13.58
C GLN A 168 -16.97 -7.76 12.87
N LYS A 169 -15.77 -7.39 12.41
CA LYS A 169 -14.81 -8.29 11.76
C LYS A 169 -14.45 -9.49 12.66
N TYR A 170 -13.90 -9.25 13.84
CA TYR A 170 -13.49 -10.32 14.76
C TYR A 170 -14.71 -11.11 15.26
N GLY A 171 -15.82 -10.42 15.49
CA GLY A 171 -17.13 -10.98 15.78
C GLY A 171 -17.54 -12.05 14.77
N GLN A 172 -17.52 -11.72 13.48
CA GLN A 172 -17.90 -12.64 12.41
C GLN A 172 -16.89 -13.78 12.24
N MET A 173 -15.59 -13.52 12.42
CA MET A 173 -14.54 -14.56 12.37
C MET A 173 -14.72 -15.62 13.48
N MET A 174 -15.21 -15.23 14.66
CA MET A 174 -15.49 -16.17 15.76
C MET A 174 -16.44 -17.30 15.37
N LYS A 175 -17.26 -17.13 14.33
CA LYS A 175 -18.11 -18.20 13.81
C LYS A 175 -17.31 -19.46 13.43
N TYR A 176 -16.08 -19.28 12.98
CA TYR A 176 -15.22 -20.33 12.44
C TYR A 176 -14.22 -20.84 13.47
N ASN A 177 -13.52 -19.92 14.17
CA ASN A 177 -12.45 -20.29 15.09
C ASN A 177 -12.87 -20.36 16.57
N SER A 178 -14.05 -19.83 16.95
CA SER A 178 -14.53 -19.82 18.34
C SER A 178 -16.07 -19.85 18.44
N PRO A 179 -16.74 -20.93 17.96
CA PRO A 179 -18.19 -20.94 17.76
C PRO A 179 -19.03 -20.73 19.03
N GLN A 180 -18.50 -21.07 20.21
CA GLN A 180 -19.21 -20.85 21.48
C GLN A 180 -19.22 -19.37 21.88
N GLU A 181 -18.12 -18.64 21.62
CA GLU A 181 -18.02 -17.21 21.87
C GLU A 181 -18.84 -16.42 20.86
N TYR A 182 -18.85 -16.86 19.59
CA TYR A 182 -19.74 -16.32 18.57
C TYR A 182 -21.21 -16.31 19.01
N LYS A 183 -21.70 -17.39 19.66
CA LYS A 183 -23.09 -17.45 20.14
C LYS A 183 -23.44 -16.35 21.15
N LYS A 184 -22.45 -15.83 21.91
CA LYS A 184 -22.65 -14.76 22.89
C LYS A 184 -22.78 -13.39 22.23
N VAL A 185 -22.07 -13.17 21.12
CA VAL A 185 -22.05 -11.87 20.42
C VAL A 185 -22.92 -11.84 19.16
N LYS A 186 -23.41 -12.97 18.64
CA LYS A 186 -24.15 -13.04 17.37
C LYS A 186 -25.33 -12.06 17.25
N ASN A 187 -25.98 -11.73 18.37
CA ASN A 187 -27.16 -10.87 18.40
C ASN A 187 -26.81 -9.37 18.26
N ILE A 188 -25.55 -8.99 18.49
CA ILE A 188 -25.03 -7.63 18.31
C ILE A 188 -24.21 -7.48 17.01
N LEU A 189 -23.99 -8.59 16.30
CA LEU A 189 -23.37 -8.57 14.97
C LEU A 189 -24.42 -8.22 13.92
N GLU A 190 -23.99 -7.47 12.92
CA GLU A 190 -24.83 -7.16 11.78
C GLU A 190 -25.13 -8.43 10.99
N ASN A 191 -26.40 -8.63 10.64
CA ASN A 191 -26.80 -9.70 9.73
C ASN A 191 -26.61 -9.20 8.29
N PRO A 192 -25.67 -9.76 7.51
CA PRO A 192 -25.42 -9.30 6.16
C PRO A 192 -26.61 -9.61 5.25
N SER A 193 -26.98 -8.64 4.40
CA SER A 193 -28.00 -8.85 3.38
C SER A 193 -27.55 -9.91 2.36
N LYS A 194 -28.50 -10.48 1.61
CA LYS A 194 -28.16 -11.38 0.49
C LYS A 194 -27.27 -10.69 -0.54
N ASN A 195 -27.50 -9.41 -0.81
CA ASN A 195 -26.68 -8.63 -1.75
C ASN A 195 -25.23 -8.48 -1.24
N LYS A 196 -25.06 -8.17 0.04
CA LYS A 196 -23.75 -8.09 0.70
C LYS A 196 -22.98 -9.40 0.57
N ILE A 197 -23.63 -10.54 0.84
CA ILE A 197 -23.02 -11.87 0.68
C ILE A 197 -22.57 -12.11 -0.77
N THR A 198 -23.42 -11.84 -1.76
CA THR A 198 -23.07 -11.99 -3.18
C THR A 198 -21.86 -11.15 -3.59
N LEU A 199 -21.76 -9.91 -3.09
CA LEU A 199 -20.60 -9.05 -3.35
C LEU A 199 -19.31 -9.64 -2.77
N ILE A 200 -19.37 -10.10 -1.52
CA ILE A 200 -18.24 -10.74 -0.83
C ILE A 200 -17.79 -11.99 -1.58
N GLU A 201 -18.70 -12.86 -2.00
CA GLU A 201 -18.37 -14.08 -2.74
C GLU A 201 -17.65 -13.77 -4.06
N LYS A 202 -18.08 -12.73 -4.79
CA LYS A 202 -17.39 -12.29 -6.01
C LYS A 202 -15.99 -11.78 -5.73
N ILE A 203 -15.81 -10.98 -4.67
CA ILE A 203 -14.49 -10.49 -4.26
C ILE A 203 -13.57 -11.65 -3.88
N MET A 204 -14.05 -12.55 -3.01
CA MET A 204 -13.33 -13.74 -2.58
C MET A 204 -12.90 -14.62 -3.76
N SER A 205 -13.78 -14.81 -4.76
CA SER A 205 -13.48 -15.63 -5.93
C SER A 205 -12.27 -15.13 -6.74
N ILE A 206 -12.05 -13.82 -6.77
CA ILE A 206 -10.92 -13.21 -7.47
C ILE A 206 -9.68 -13.25 -6.56
N TYR A 207 -9.84 -12.80 -5.31
CA TYR A 207 -8.73 -12.63 -4.40
C TYR A 207 -8.07 -13.95 -4.02
N MET A 208 -8.85 -15.03 -3.84
CA MET A 208 -8.29 -16.35 -3.52
C MET A 208 -7.49 -16.97 -4.67
N GLU A 209 -7.84 -16.69 -5.93
CA GLU A 209 -6.99 -17.09 -7.07
C GLU A 209 -5.68 -16.29 -7.09
N TRP A 210 -5.73 -15.00 -6.76
CA TRP A 210 -4.53 -14.17 -6.62
C TRP A 210 -3.61 -14.63 -5.49
N GLU A 211 -4.16 -15.00 -4.33
CA GLU A 211 -3.39 -15.58 -3.23
C GLU A 211 -2.77 -16.92 -3.63
N LYS A 212 -3.50 -17.77 -4.36
CA LYS A 212 -2.94 -19.03 -4.88
C LYS A 212 -1.78 -18.81 -5.86
N GLU A 213 -1.87 -17.78 -6.70
CA GLU A 213 -0.74 -17.36 -7.55
C GLU A 213 0.46 -16.90 -6.72
N PHE A 214 0.24 -16.12 -5.66
CA PHE A 214 1.28 -15.71 -4.72
C PHE A 214 1.96 -16.93 -4.07
N PHE A 215 1.20 -17.88 -3.52
CA PHE A 215 1.73 -19.12 -2.92
C PHE A 215 2.55 -19.94 -3.93
N LYS A 216 2.09 -20.02 -5.18
CA LYS A 216 2.81 -20.72 -6.24
C LYS A 216 4.12 -20.03 -6.61
N LYS A 217 4.11 -18.69 -6.68
CA LYS A 217 5.28 -17.89 -7.08
C LYS A 217 6.32 -17.80 -5.97
N TYR A 218 5.88 -17.70 -4.70
CA TYR A 218 6.73 -17.48 -3.53
C TYR A 218 6.42 -18.49 -2.42
N PRO A 219 6.73 -19.79 -2.63
CA PRO A 219 6.39 -20.84 -1.67
C PRO A 219 7.08 -20.67 -0.31
N ILE A 220 8.31 -20.14 -0.28
CA ILE A 220 9.03 -19.94 0.98
C ILE A 220 8.42 -18.74 1.72
N PHE A 221 8.23 -17.61 1.04
CA PHE A 221 7.68 -16.41 1.67
C PHE A 221 6.23 -16.65 2.16
N SER A 222 5.39 -17.28 1.34
CA SER A 222 4.01 -17.61 1.72
C SER A 222 3.92 -18.58 2.91
N SER A 223 4.86 -19.53 3.04
CA SER A 223 4.89 -20.47 4.17
C SER A 223 5.13 -19.82 5.55
N MET A 224 5.63 -18.59 5.58
CA MET A 224 5.82 -17.81 6.81
C MET A 224 4.53 -17.12 7.28
N GLY A 225 3.51 -17.09 6.41
CA GLY A 225 2.23 -16.46 6.65
C GLY A 225 1.18 -17.41 7.22
N ARG A 226 -0.08 -17.08 6.92
CA ARG A 226 -1.25 -17.89 7.31
C ARG A 226 -1.49 -18.99 6.27
N PRO A 227 -2.10 -20.12 6.65
CA PRO A 227 -2.57 -21.09 5.67
C PRO A 227 -3.60 -20.45 4.72
N LEU A 228 -3.72 -21.00 3.51
CA LEU A 228 -4.53 -20.39 2.47
C LEU A 228 -6.02 -20.62 2.70
N TYR A 229 -6.43 -21.84 3.07
CA TYR A 229 -7.83 -22.25 3.09
C TYR A 229 -8.37 -22.50 4.50
N SER A 230 -9.67 -22.27 4.67
CA SER A 230 -10.39 -22.47 5.94
C SER A 230 -10.41 -23.91 6.45
N THR A 231 -10.12 -24.90 5.62
CA THR A 231 -9.95 -26.30 6.04
C THR A 231 -8.78 -26.51 6.99
N GLU A 232 -7.86 -25.55 7.06
CA GLU A 232 -6.67 -25.55 7.92
C GLU A 232 -6.87 -24.70 9.20
N ASP A 233 -8.03 -24.07 9.36
CA ASP A 233 -8.34 -23.24 10.53
C ASP A 233 -8.34 -24.06 11.82
N ASN A 234 -7.79 -23.47 12.89
CA ASN A 234 -7.83 -24.05 14.23
C ASN A 234 -7.93 -22.94 15.30
N ASN A 235 -7.81 -23.30 16.59
CA ASN A 235 -7.96 -22.35 17.69
C ASN A 235 -6.80 -21.33 17.80
N ILE A 236 -5.69 -21.56 17.09
CA ILE A 236 -4.47 -20.75 17.12
C ILE A 236 -4.32 -19.99 15.79
N GLU A 237 -4.49 -20.69 14.67
CA GLU A 237 -4.26 -20.15 13.34
C GLU A 237 -5.57 -19.94 12.59
N THR A 238 -5.67 -18.79 11.93
CA THR A 238 -6.78 -18.45 11.04
C THR A 238 -6.24 -18.21 9.65
N SER A 239 -6.81 -18.89 8.66
CA SER A 239 -6.46 -18.82 7.25
C SER A 239 -6.70 -17.45 6.62
N ILE A 240 -6.08 -17.24 5.47
CA ILE A 240 -6.31 -16.06 4.62
C ILE A 240 -7.78 -15.99 4.21
N GLU A 241 -8.37 -17.11 3.80
CA GLU A 241 -9.78 -17.18 3.40
C GLU A 241 -10.72 -16.66 4.50
N THR A 242 -10.57 -17.17 5.73
CA THR A 242 -11.42 -16.78 6.87
C THR A 242 -11.16 -15.35 7.31
N TYR A 243 -9.89 -14.92 7.33
CA TYR A 243 -9.53 -13.55 7.69
C TYR A 243 -10.10 -12.53 6.71
N LEU A 244 -9.89 -12.74 5.40
CA LEU A 244 -10.39 -11.85 4.36
C LEU A 244 -11.92 -11.80 4.35
N LYS A 245 -12.59 -12.94 4.52
CA LYS A 245 -14.05 -12.98 4.62
C LYS A 245 -14.56 -12.18 5.82
N GLY A 246 -13.92 -12.30 6.97
CA GLY A 246 -14.24 -11.51 8.16
C GLY A 246 -14.05 -10.01 7.95
N GLU A 247 -12.95 -9.63 7.28
CA GLU A 247 -12.66 -8.25 6.90
C GLU A 247 -13.78 -7.68 6.00
N LEU A 248 -14.12 -8.38 4.91
CA LEU A 248 -15.14 -7.94 3.97
C LEU A 248 -16.55 -7.88 4.58
N LEU A 249 -16.85 -8.75 5.55
CA LEU A 249 -18.12 -8.69 6.27
C LEU A 249 -18.29 -7.42 7.10
N SER A 250 -17.19 -6.77 7.50
CA SER A 250 -17.24 -5.51 8.25
C SER A 250 -17.55 -4.30 7.37
N TYR A 251 -17.27 -4.36 6.07
CA TYR A 251 -17.44 -3.21 5.15
C TYR A 251 -18.91 -2.96 4.81
N SER A 252 -19.29 -1.73 4.48
CA SER A 252 -20.63 -1.46 3.96
C SER A 252 -20.81 -2.03 2.54
N GLU A 253 -22.07 -2.16 2.09
CA GLU A 253 -22.35 -2.57 0.71
C GLU A 253 -21.77 -1.58 -0.31
N LYS A 254 -21.76 -0.28 0.01
CA LYS A 254 -21.13 0.76 -0.82
C LYS A 254 -19.64 0.48 -1.00
N THR A 255 -18.92 0.26 0.11
CA THR A 255 -17.48 -0.04 0.08
C THR A 255 -17.21 -1.34 -0.68
N LEU A 256 -18.03 -2.38 -0.50
CA LEU A 256 -17.88 -3.64 -1.24
C LEU A 256 -18.13 -3.49 -2.75
N GLN A 257 -19.08 -2.66 -3.18
CA GLN A 257 -19.33 -2.39 -4.60
C GLN A 257 -18.15 -1.65 -5.25
N LEU A 258 -17.64 -0.62 -4.58
CA LEU A 258 -16.48 0.14 -5.03
C LEU A 258 -15.23 -0.74 -5.09
N TYR A 259 -15.02 -1.57 -4.06
CA TYR A 259 -13.89 -2.49 -4.03
C TYR A 259 -14.00 -3.54 -5.13
N LEU A 260 -15.18 -4.15 -5.33
CA LEU A 260 -15.41 -5.13 -6.40
C LEU A 260 -15.15 -4.53 -7.79
N LYS A 261 -15.61 -3.30 -8.04
CA LYS A 261 -15.31 -2.58 -9.29
C LYS A 261 -13.81 -2.43 -9.49
N TYR A 262 -13.09 -2.01 -8.45
CA TYR A 262 -11.65 -1.79 -8.52
C TYR A 262 -10.86 -3.10 -8.72
N ILE A 263 -11.17 -4.17 -8.01
CA ILE A 263 -10.46 -5.46 -8.19
C ILE A 263 -10.70 -6.06 -9.58
N ILE A 264 -11.89 -5.87 -10.17
CA ILE A 264 -12.17 -6.30 -11.55
C ILE A 264 -11.28 -5.52 -12.52
N GLU A 265 -11.19 -4.20 -12.36
CA GLU A 265 -10.31 -3.36 -13.19
C GLU A 265 -8.83 -3.80 -13.06
N MET A 266 -8.36 -4.12 -11.85
CA MET A 266 -6.99 -4.61 -11.65
C MET A 266 -6.78 -5.97 -12.28
N LYS A 267 -7.76 -6.87 -12.20
CA LYS A 267 -7.74 -8.17 -12.88
C LYS A 267 -7.66 -8.02 -14.39
N GLU A 268 -8.44 -7.12 -14.99
CA GLU A 268 -8.39 -6.82 -16.43
C GLU A 268 -7.03 -6.28 -16.88
N LYS A 269 -6.34 -5.55 -15.99
CA LYS A 269 -4.96 -5.07 -16.20
C LYS A 269 -3.87 -6.10 -15.87
N ASN A 270 -4.24 -7.33 -15.51
CA ASN A 270 -3.33 -8.38 -15.04
C ASN A 270 -2.50 -7.97 -13.81
N ILE A 271 -3.08 -7.16 -12.91
CA ILE A 271 -2.46 -6.73 -11.66
C ILE A 271 -3.03 -7.60 -10.53
N ASN A 272 -2.15 -8.38 -9.89
CA ASN A 272 -2.47 -9.19 -8.72
C ASN A 272 -2.26 -8.36 -7.44
N LEU A 273 -3.36 -7.96 -6.77
CA LEU A 273 -3.28 -7.12 -5.57
C LEU A 273 -2.77 -7.86 -4.32
N ALA A 274 -2.89 -9.19 -4.26
CA ALA A 274 -2.33 -9.98 -3.16
C ALA A 274 -0.80 -9.93 -3.18
N ILE A 275 -0.20 -10.12 -4.36
CA ILE A 275 1.26 -9.95 -4.55
C ILE A 275 1.67 -8.50 -4.25
N LYS A 276 0.90 -7.51 -4.73
CA LYS A 276 1.20 -6.09 -4.46
C LYS A 276 1.20 -5.78 -2.95
N ASN A 277 0.25 -6.34 -2.19
CA ASN A 277 0.23 -6.21 -0.73
C ASN A 277 1.54 -6.78 -0.11
N MET A 278 1.98 -7.96 -0.56
CA MET A 278 3.21 -8.58 -0.06
C MET A 278 4.47 -7.82 -0.48
N ASP A 279 4.49 -7.23 -1.68
CA ASP A 279 5.57 -6.34 -2.14
C ASP A 279 5.63 -5.05 -1.30
N ASN A 280 4.48 -4.46 -0.98
CA ASN A 280 4.38 -3.31 -0.09
C ASN A 280 4.93 -3.66 1.30
N LEU A 281 4.50 -4.81 1.86
CA LEU A 281 4.96 -5.29 3.16
C LEU A 281 6.48 -5.50 3.19
N ALA A 282 7.02 -6.18 2.17
CA ALA A 282 8.46 -6.39 2.01
C ALA A 282 9.21 -5.06 1.93
N SER A 283 8.68 -4.10 1.15
CA SER A 283 9.25 -2.76 0.99
C SER A 283 9.32 -1.99 2.30
N MET A 284 8.25 -2.02 3.09
CA MET A 284 8.19 -1.37 4.40
C MET A 284 9.15 -2.00 5.43
N GLN A 285 9.55 -3.26 5.22
CA GLN A 285 10.54 -3.98 6.02
C GLN A 285 11.97 -3.86 5.47
N GLY A 286 12.19 -3.03 4.44
CA GLY A 286 13.52 -2.73 3.89
C GLY A 286 13.99 -3.66 2.76
N PHE A 287 13.14 -4.58 2.30
CA PHE A 287 13.38 -5.33 1.07
C PHE A 287 12.91 -4.53 -0.15
N LYS A 288 13.24 -4.97 -1.35
CA LYS A 288 12.80 -4.36 -2.61
C LYS A 288 11.39 -4.80 -2.98
N ASN A 289 11.07 -6.08 -2.77
CA ASN A 289 9.80 -6.73 -3.10
C ASN A 289 9.82 -8.21 -2.65
N SER A 290 8.77 -8.96 -2.97
CA SER A 290 8.64 -10.39 -2.65
C SER A 290 9.70 -11.28 -3.32
N ASP A 291 10.18 -10.91 -4.53
CA ASP A 291 11.24 -11.67 -5.22
C ASP A 291 12.55 -11.61 -4.42
N GLU A 292 12.89 -10.47 -3.81
CA GLU A 292 14.09 -10.37 -2.97
C GLU A 292 13.95 -11.20 -1.69
N VAL A 293 12.79 -11.14 -1.02
CA VAL A 293 12.51 -11.92 0.19
C VAL A 293 12.69 -13.42 -0.08
N GLU A 294 12.00 -13.94 -1.09
CA GLU A 294 12.06 -15.36 -1.48
C GLU A 294 13.50 -15.81 -1.76
N ASN A 295 14.28 -15.01 -2.49
CA ASN A 295 15.65 -15.34 -2.87
C ASN A 295 16.63 -15.30 -1.69
N ILE A 296 16.50 -14.32 -0.79
CA ILE A 296 17.36 -14.21 0.39
C ILE A 296 17.15 -15.41 1.31
N ILE A 297 15.90 -15.79 1.58
CA ILE A 297 15.60 -16.93 2.46
C ILE A 297 16.12 -18.22 1.83
N LYS A 298 15.86 -18.43 0.53
CA LYS A 298 16.39 -19.59 -0.20
C LYS A 298 17.91 -19.70 -0.14
N PHE A 299 18.61 -18.56 -0.22
CA PHE A 299 20.06 -18.52 -0.06
C PHE A 299 20.49 -18.89 1.37
N ALA A 300 19.83 -18.33 2.39
CA ALA A 300 20.11 -18.61 3.79
C ALA A 300 19.90 -20.09 4.16
N GLU A 301 18.81 -20.71 3.67
CA GLU A 301 18.56 -22.14 3.86
C GLU A 301 19.63 -23.00 3.20
N LYS A 302 20.04 -22.65 1.97
CA LYS A 302 21.13 -23.34 1.28
C LYS A 302 22.43 -23.26 2.08
N LEU A 303 22.77 -22.07 2.61
CA LEU A 303 23.97 -21.88 3.42
C LEU A 303 23.90 -22.69 4.73
N LYS A 304 22.76 -22.69 5.41
CA LYS A 304 22.54 -23.48 6.64
C LYS A 304 22.77 -24.98 6.38
N ASN A 305 22.23 -25.50 5.27
CA ASN A 305 22.45 -26.90 4.89
C ASN A 305 23.93 -27.21 4.65
N VAL A 306 24.65 -26.34 3.94
CA VAL A 306 26.10 -26.49 3.71
C VAL A 306 26.89 -26.46 5.02
N LEU A 307 26.60 -25.51 5.92
CA LEU A 307 27.26 -25.41 7.22
C LEU A 307 26.98 -26.62 8.11
N GLN A 308 25.79 -27.21 8.02
CA GLN A 308 25.46 -28.42 8.76
C GLN A 308 26.33 -29.62 8.32
N TYR A 309 26.75 -29.70 7.06
CA TYR A 309 27.71 -30.72 6.60
C TYR A 309 29.11 -30.53 7.18
N PHE A 310 29.54 -29.29 7.44
CA PHE A 310 30.83 -29.03 8.08
C PHE A 310 30.88 -29.48 9.55
N LEU A 311 29.74 -29.65 10.22
CA LEU A 311 29.70 -30.20 11.58
C LEU A 311 29.91 -31.72 11.63
N TYR A 312 29.89 -32.40 10.47
CA TYR A 312 30.09 -33.84 10.34
C TYR A 312 31.45 -34.21 9.71
N LEU A 313 32.33 -33.23 9.46
CA LEU A 313 33.71 -33.41 8.99
C LEU A 313 34.69 -33.10 10.12
#